data_AF-A0A937UG92-F1
#
_entry.id   AF-A0A937UG92-F1
#
_cell.length_a   1.000
_cell.length_b   1.000
_cell.length_c   1.000
_cell.angle_alpha   90.00
_cell.angle_beta   90.00
_cell.angle_gamma   90.00
#
_symmetry.space_group_name_H-M   'P 1'
#
loop_
_entity.id
_entity.type
_entity.pdbx_description
1 polymer ?
#
loop_
_entity_poly.entity_id
_entity_poly.type
_entity_poly.pdbx_seq_one_letter_code
_entity_poly.pdbx_strand_id
1 'polypeptide(L)'
;MASKSKASRLEQKAYWEEKLNKRVSFLTEKGLEPGKIAKDTGVRKIRGQMRGTEARLKVISNLERKAEAMARIKAEKMAEPKKGKGKDEKGPKEDLAVSKRQQKKKKKKESKAKES
;
A
#
# COMPACT_ATOMS: atom_id res chain seq x y z
N MET A 1 -12.26 -1.96 -3.29
CA MET A 1 -12.84 -2.38 -1.99
C MET A 1 -12.95 -1.17 -1.07
N ALA A 2 -14.15 -0.58 -0.96
CA ALA A 2 -14.39 0.67 -0.23
C ALA A 2 -13.99 0.61 1.27
N SER A 3 -14.02 -0.57 1.89
CA SER A 3 -13.68 -0.78 3.31
C SER A 3 -12.20 -0.58 3.68
N LYS A 4 -11.32 -0.32 2.70
CA LYS A 4 -9.88 -0.04 2.93
C LYS A 4 -9.53 1.44 2.83
N SER A 5 -10.47 2.32 2.45
CA SER A 5 -10.19 3.75 2.31
C SER A 5 -10.05 4.43 3.68
N LYS A 6 -9.26 5.51 3.73
CA LYS A 6 -9.12 6.36 4.92
C LYS A 6 -10.47 6.93 5.35
N ALA A 7 -11.28 7.41 4.41
CA ALA A 7 -12.61 7.96 4.66
C ALA A 7 -13.53 6.96 5.37
N SER A 8 -13.63 5.73 4.85
CA SER A 8 -14.46 4.69 5.48
C SER A 8 -13.98 4.35 6.90
N ARG A 9 -12.67 4.41 7.17
CA ARG A 9 -12.13 4.20 8.53
C ARG A 9 -12.41 5.37 9.47
N LEU A 10 -12.46 6.60 8.97
CA LEU A 10 -12.85 7.76 9.75
C LEU A 10 -14.35 7.70 10.12
N GLU A 11 -15.21 7.33 9.18
CA GLU A 11 -16.64 7.12 9.43
C GLU A 11 -16.87 6.00 10.46
N GLN A 12 -16.15 4.88 10.34
CA GLN A 12 -16.20 3.81 11.34
C GLN A 12 -15.77 4.31 12.72
N LYS A 13 -14.73 5.14 12.80
CA LYS A 13 -14.28 5.73 14.06
C LYS A 13 -15.40 6.59 14.69
N ALA A 14 -16.00 7.49 13.91
CA ALA A 14 -17.10 8.34 14.37
C ALA A 14 -18.30 7.52 14.86
N TYR A 15 -18.68 6.48 14.11
CA TYR A 15 -19.75 5.56 14.52
C TYR A 15 -19.47 4.89 15.87
N TRP A 16 -18.23 4.41 16.08
CA TRP A 16 -17.87 3.78 17.36
C TRP A 16 -17.79 4.79 18.51
N GLU A 17 -17.35 6.02 18.27
CA GLU A 17 -17.35 7.10 19.25
C GLU A 17 -18.77 7.46 19.70
N GLU A 18 -19.69 7.64 18.76
CA GLU A 18 -21.09 7.90 19.07
C GLU A 18 -21.70 6.75 19.90
N LYS A 19 -21.42 5.51 19.51
CA LYS A 19 -21.90 4.32 20.22
C LYS A 19 -21.30 4.20 21.62
N LEU A 20 -20.03 4.57 21.79
CA LEU A 20 -19.36 4.62 23.09
C LEU A 20 -20.05 5.64 23.99
N ASN A 21 -20.29 6.85 23.48
CA ASN A 21 -20.93 7.92 24.23
C ASN A 21 -22.34 7.52 24.68
N LYS A 22 -23.16 6.98 23.76
CA LYS A 22 -24.50 6.45 24.10
C LYS A 22 -24.45 5.41 25.21
N ARG A 23 -23.49 4.48 25.15
CA ARG A 23 -23.35 3.43 26.17
C ARG A 23 -22.89 4.00 27.50
N VAL A 24 -21.94 4.93 27.49
CA VAL A 24 -21.44 5.58 28.72
C VAL A 24 -22.56 6.38 29.37
N SER A 25 -23.27 7.25 28.62
CA SER A 25 -24.40 8.02 29.14
C SER A 25 -25.46 7.13 29.78
N PHE A 26 -25.85 6.05 29.10
CA PHE A 26 -26.82 5.08 29.64
C PHE A 26 -26.36 4.43 30.95
N LEU A 27 -25.06 4.15 31.10
CA LEU A 27 -24.54 3.56 32.34
C LEU A 27 -24.42 4.61 33.46
N THR A 28 -24.07 5.84 33.12
CA THR A 28 -24.04 6.97 34.05
C THR A 28 -25.45 7.28 34.58
N GLU A 29 -26.46 7.30 33.72
CA GLU A 29 -27.88 7.46 34.09
C GLU A 29 -28.37 6.34 35.02
N LYS A 30 -27.79 5.14 34.90
CA LYS A 30 -28.04 4.02 35.81
C LYS A 30 -27.29 4.11 37.15
N GLY A 31 -26.55 5.20 37.39
CA GLY A 31 -25.79 5.42 38.61
C GLY A 31 -24.55 4.54 38.73
N LEU A 32 -23.98 4.05 37.62
CA LEU A 32 -22.73 3.31 37.68
C LEU A 32 -21.54 4.27 37.84
N GLU A 33 -20.68 3.95 38.81
CA GLU A 33 -19.40 4.63 38.98
C GLU A 33 -18.48 4.48 37.75
N PRO A 34 -17.66 5.49 37.42
CA PRO A 34 -16.76 5.47 36.27
C PRO A 34 -15.85 4.23 36.21
N GLY A 35 -15.39 3.75 37.38
CA GLY A 35 -14.58 2.54 37.49
C GLY A 35 -15.32 1.26 37.09
N LYS A 36 -16.63 1.18 37.33
CA LYS A 36 -17.49 0.08 36.87
C LYS A 36 -17.83 0.23 35.39
N ILE A 37 -18.09 1.45 34.92
CA ILE A 37 -18.31 1.76 33.49
C ILE A 37 -17.10 1.34 32.66
N ALA A 38 -15.87 1.60 33.13
CA ALA A 38 -14.65 1.20 32.43
C ALA A 38 -14.49 -0.33 32.32
N LYS A 39 -15.08 -1.09 33.25
CA LYS A 39 -15.07 -2.55 33.27
C LYS A 39 -16.22 -3.17 32.46
N ASP A 40 -17.25 -2.40 32.07
CA ASP A 40 -18.37 -2.86 31.23
C ASP A 40 -17.84 -3.50 29.94
N THR A 41 -18.32 -4.70 29.64
CA THR A 41 -17.86 -5.48 28.48
C THR A 41 -18.19 -4.78 27.16
N GLY A 42 -19.32 -4.09 27.09
CA GLY A 42 -19.73 -3.28 25.94
C GLY A 42 -18.77 -2.12 25.69
N VAL A 43 -18.48 -1.33 26.74
CA VAL A 43 -17.50 -0.24 26.69
C VAL A 43 -16.12 -0.74 26.26
N ARG A 44 -15.64 -1.84 26.85
CA ARG A 44 -14.33 -2.43 26.49
C ARG A 44 -14.28 -2.91 25.04
N LYS A 45 -15.36 -3.54 24.55
CA LYS A 45 -15.47 -3.99 23.15
C LYS A 45 -15.42 -2.81 22.18
N ILE A 46 -16.18 -1.75 22.45
CA ILE A 46 -16.20 -0.55 21.59
C ILE A 46 -14.83 0.12 21.57
N ARG A 47 -14.20 0.32 22.73
CA ARG A 47 -12.82 0.83 22.80
C ARG A 47 -11.81 -0.06 22.09
N GLY A 48 -12.02 -1.37 22.07
CA GLY A 48 -11.23 -2.31 21.27
C GLY A 48 -11.35 -2.05 19.76
N GLN A 49 -12.57 -1.88 19.26
CA GLN A 49 -12.84 -1.55 17.85
C GLN A 49 -12.24 -0.19 17.44
N MET A 50 -12.34 0.82 18.33
CA MET A 50 -11.70 2.12 18.11
C MET A 50 -10.18 1.98 17.96
N ARG A 51 -9.51 1.31 18.91
CA ARG A 51 -8.06 1.09 18.84
C ARG A 51 -7.63 0.37 17.55
N GLY A 52 -8.39 -0.63 17.12
CA GLY A 52 -8.14 -1.32 15.85
C GLY A 52 -8.29 -0.40 14.63
N THR A 53 -9.29 0.48 14.66
CA THR A 53 -9.53 1.47 13.58
C THR A 53 -8.42 2.51 13.54
N GLU A 54 -7.98 3.02 14.69
CA GLU A 54 -6.88 3.97 14.80
C GLU A 54 -5.54 3.39 14.35
N ALA A 55 -5.26 2.13 14.70
CA ALA A 55 -4.06 1.44 14.22
C ALA A 55 -4.04 1.39 12.68
N ARG A 56 -5.19 1.10 12.05
CA ARG A 56 -5.31 1.09 10.59
C ARG A 56 -5.14 2.49 10.00
N LEU A 57 -5.73 3.51 10.60
CA LEU A 57 -5.55 4.91 10.16
C LEU A 57 -4.08 5.35 10.22
N LYS A 58 -3.34 4.97 11.27
CA LYS A 58 -1.90 5.22 11.38
C LYS A 58 -1.12 4.54 10.25
N VAL A 59 -1.43 3.29 9.93
CA VAL A 59 -0.79 2.58 8.81
C VAL A 59 -1.05 3.28 7.49
N ILE A 60 -2.30 3.68 7.21
CA ILE A 60 -2.66 4.40 5.99
C ILE A 60 -1.88 5.72 5.91
N SER A 61 -1.86 6.50 6.99
CA SER A 61 -1.11 7.77 7.02
C SER A 61 0.40 7.58 6.80
N ASN A 62 0.98 6.51 7.34
CA ASN A 62 2.39 6.19 7.11
C ASN A 62 2.66 5.80 5.64
N LEU A 63 1.73 5.11 5.00
CA LEU A 63 1.82 4.78 3.58
C LEU A 63 1.69 6.03 2.70
N GLU A 64 0.76 6.94 3.02
CA GLU A 64 0.60 8.23 2.35
C GLU A 64 1.91 9.04 2.42
N ARG A 65 2.51 9.19 3.61
CA ARG A 65 3.79 9.88 3.80
C ARG A 65 4.93 9.27 2.99
N LYS A 66 5.01 7.94 2.93
CA LYS A 66 6.02 7.24 2.12
C LYS A 66 5.80 7.47 0.63
N ALA A 67 4.55 7.46 0.17
CA ALA A 67 4.21 7.74 -1.22
C ALA A 67 4.58 9.18 -1.60
N GLU A 68 4.29 10.16 -0.75
CA GLU A 68 4.67 11.56 -0.93
C GLU A 68 6.20 11.72 -0.98
N ALA A 69 6.94 11.09 -0.07
CA ALA A 69 8.41 11.14 -0.08
C ALA A 69 8.99 10.55 -1.36
N MET A 70 8.46 9.41 -1.82
CA MET A 70 8.88 8.80 -3.09
C MET A 70 8.50 9.66 -4.30
N ALA A 71 7.37 10.36 -4.27
CA ALA A 71 6.96 11.27 -5.33
C ALA A 71 7.91 12.47 -5.43
N ARG A 72 8.35 13.03 -4.29
CA ARG A 72 9.35 14.11 -4.24
C ARG A 72 10.69 13.67 -4.82
N ILE A 73 11.21 12.53 -4.39
CA ILE A 73 12.46 11.97 -4.93
C ILE A 73 12.36 11.73 -6.44
N LYS A 74 11.22 11.24 -6.93
CA LYS A 74 11.00 11.06 -8.37
C LYS A 74 10.94 12.40 -9.11
N ALA A 75 10.28 13.40 -8.53
CA ALA A 75 10.21 14.73 -9.11
C ALA A 75 11.59 15.41 -9.16
N GLU A 76 12.38 15.33 -8.08
CA GLU A 76 13.75 15.83 -8.03
C GLU A 76 14.63 15.15 -9.08
N LYS A 77 14.58 13.81 -9.19
CA LYS A 77 15.32 13.05 -10.23
C LYS A 77 14.88 13.33 -11.66
N MET A 78 13.63 13.75 -11.87
CA MET A 78 13.14 14.15 -13.20
C MET A 78 13.41 15.63 -13.51
N ALA A 79 13.52 16.47 -12.48
CA ALA A 79 13.84 17.89 -12.58
C ALA A 79 15.36 18.14 -12.69
N GLU A 80 16.20 17.22 -12.22
CA GLU A 80 17.62 17.19 -12.57
C GLU A 80 17.75 16.91 -14.07
N PRO A 81 18.15 17.91 -14.89
CA PRO A 81 18.42 17.64 -16.29
C PRO A 81 19.55 16.61 -16.32
N LYS A 82 19.40 15.59 -17.17
CA LYS A 82 20.46 14.62 -17.50
C LYS A 82 21.71 15.38 -18.00
N LYS A 83 22.50 15.95 -17.10
CA LYS A 83 23.83 16.47 -17.41
C LYS A 83 24.73 15.26 -17.60
N GLY A 84 24.99 14.92 -18.86
CA GLY A 84 26.11 14.07 -19.26
C GLY A 84 25.78 12.59 -19.41
N LYS A 85 25.08 12.22 -20.49
CA LYS A 85 25.57 11.11 -21.31
C LYS A 85 25.73 11.64 -22.73
N GLY A 86 26.95 11.49 -23.22
CA GLY A 86 27.50 12.18 -24.38
C GLY A 86 26.62 12.14 -25.62
N LYS A 87 26.67 13.26 -26.34
CA LYS A 87 26.89 13.24 -27.78
C LYS A 87 28.01 12.22 -28.08
N ASP A 88 27.62 11.00 -28.43
CA ASP A 88 28.41 10.15 -29.31
C ASP A 88 27.49 9.80 -30.48
N GLU A 89 27.82 10.42 -31.61
CA GLU A 89 27.33 10.05 -32.92
C GLU A 89 27.73 8.59 -33.26
N LYS A 90 26.96 8.03 -34.20
CA LYS A 90 27.25 6.85 -35.05
C LYS A 90 27.01 5.45 -34.47
N GLY A 91 26.00 4.81 -35.07
CA GLY A 91 25.99 3.37 -35.34
C GLY A 91 24.67 2.68 -35.01
N PRO A 92 23.93 2.13 -36.00
CA PRO A 92 22.83 1.23 -35.70
C PRO A 92 23.42 -0.01 -35.01
N LYS A 93 23.11 -0.21 -33.73
CA LYS A 93 23.35 -1.48 -33.04
C LYS A 93 22.26 -2.46 -33.47
N GLU A 94 22.31 -2.91 -34.71
CA GLU A 94 21.92 -4.27 -35.01
C GLU A 94 23.04 -5.19 -34.51
N ASP A 95 22.70 -6.40 -34.12
CA ASP A 95 23.61 -7.42 -33.60
C ASP A 95 24.10 -7.27 -32.16
N LEU A 96 23.20 -7.41 -31.20
CA LEU A 96 23.40 -8.39 -30.12
C LEU A 96 22.03 -8.79 -29.53
N ALA A 97 21.55 -10.00 -29.86
CA ALA A 97 20.97 -10.97 -28.90
C ALA A 97 20.07 -12.02 -29.59
N VAL A 98 20.62 -12.84 -30.49
CA VAL A 98 20.01 -14.14 -30.76
C VAL A 98 20.17 -14.98 -29.49
N SER A 99 19.09 -15.09 -28.71
CA SER A 99 19.06 -15.88 -27.47
C SER A 99 19.57 -17.31 -27.72
N LYS A 100 20.28 -17.91 -26.75
CA LYS A 100 20.71 -19.32 -26.76
C LYS A 100 19.61 -20.28 -27.22
N ARG A 101 18.34 -19.93 -26.96
CA ARG A 101 17.15 -20.70 -27.38
C ARG A 101 16.97 -20.75 -28.90
N GLN A 102 17.27 -19.67 -29.62
CA GLN A 102 17.15 -19.60 -31.08
C GLN A 102 18.30 -20.34 -31.77
N GLN A 103 19.52 -20.32 -31.21
CA GLN A 103 20.65 -21.11 -31.71
C GLN A 103 20.40 -22.63 -31.60
N LYS A 104 19.82 -23.08 -30.49
CA LYS A 104 19.46 -24.50 -30.30
C LYS A 104 18.36 -24.96 -31.28
N LYS A 105 17.44 -24.06 -31.65
CA LYS A 105 16.37 -24.34 -32.63
C LYS A 105 16.90 -24.41 -34.06
N LYS A 106 17.90 -23.61 -34.42
CA LYS A 106 18.57 -23.69 -35.73
C LYS A 106 19.40 -24.97 -35.88
N LYS A 107 20.22 -25.32 -34.87
CA LYS A 107 20.98 -26.59 -34.88
C LYS A 107 20.09 -27.83 -35.01
N LYS A 108 18.91 -27.85 -34.37
CA LYS A 108 17.95 -28.98 -34.47
C LYS A 108 17.25 -29.05 -35.83
N LYS A 109 17.14 -27.93 -36.56
CA LYS A 109 16.60 -27.92 -37.93
C LYS A 109 17.65 -28.34 -38.95
N GLU A 110 18.89 -27.91 -38.78
CA GLU A 110 20.01 -28.30 -39.65
C GLU A 110 20.38 -29.78 -39.49
N SER A 111 20.34 -30.34 -38.28
CA SER A 111 20.58 -31.77 -38.08
C SER A 111 19.50 -32.65 -38.70
N LYS A 112 18.26 -32.17 -38.77
CA LYS A 112 17.14 -32.90 -39.43
C LYS A 112 17.15 -32.79 -40.95
N ALA A 113 17.86 -31.82 -41.52
CA ALA A 113 17.92 -31.61 -42.97
C ALA A 113 19.11 -32.33 -43.63
N LYS A 114 20.06 -32.87 -42.85
CA LYS A 114 21.22 -33.63 -43.35
C LYS A 114 21.04 -35.16 -43.29
N GLU A 115 19.90 -35.63 -42.81
CA GLU A 115 19.59 -37.06 -42.64
C GLU A 115 18.36 -37.47 -43.49
N SER A 116 18.06 -36.69 -44.54
CA SER A 116 17.00 -36.94 -45.53
C SER A 116 17.59 -36.84 -46.93
#